data_AF-E9AYX4-F1
#
_entry.id   AF-E9AYX4-F1
#
_cell.length_a   1.000
_cell.length_b   1.000
_cell.length_c   1.000
_cell.angle_alpha   90.00
_cell.angle_beta   90.00
_cell.angle_gamma   90.00
#
_symmetry.space_group_name_H-M   'P 1'
#
loop_
_entity.id
_entity.type
_entity.pdbx_description
1 polymer ?
#
loop_
_entity_poly.entity_id
_entity_poly.type
_entity_poly.pdbx_seq_one_letter_code
_entity_poly.pdbx_strand_id
1 'polypeptide(L)'
;MRFAVSCVAGAVGAWVWRRSSGQDAECYRGIHNALTFHNPKRKDRVFSQRYEPYQLGEIIPITADVALFRFLLHNSEDEFNLRPCSTLQACYKYGVQPKDQCQRFYTPVTANHTPGYFDLIVKRKKDGLMTNHLFGMHVGDTLLFRSVAFKIQYRPNRWKHVGMIGGGTGFTPFLQIIRHALTEPVNGEEVDRTKLSFLFCNRTERHILLGGVFDDLARRYPDRFRMFYTIDLAVDKDKWVEQENHFLGYVTTDMIRRSMPGPEEKSKIIMLCGPDPLLSHVAGTPMSTMSSMSGSLNIQPMATDINNLVSLGGLLKELGYDNTDVYRF
;
A
#
# COMPACT_ATOMS: atom_id res chain seq x y z
N MET A 1 64.27 -0.55 60.84
CA MET A 1 64.30 0.92 60.60
C MET A 1 63.11 1.24 59.72
N ARG A 2 61.96 1.76 60.19
CA ARG A 2 61.67 3.01 60.94
C ARG A 2 62.08 4.30 60.21
N PHE A 3 61.10 4.85 59.47
CA PHE A 3 60.74 6.27 59.18
C PHE A 3 59.41 6.18 58.38
N ALA A 4 58.28 6.86 58.61
CA ALA A 4 57.85 7.93 59.54
C ALA A 4 58.53 9.29 59.38
N VAL A 5 57.84 10.44 59.30
CA VAL A 5 56.40 10.83 59.26
C VAL A 5 56.34 12.21 58.58
N SER A 6 55.27 12.57 57.83
CA SER A 6 54.65 13.92 57.90
C SER A 6 53.36 14.01 57.07
N CYS A 7 52.29 14.51 57.68
CA CYS A 7 51.11 15.03 56.99
C CYS A 7 51.35 16.47 56.50
N VAL A 8 50.42 17.03 55.70
CA VAL A 8 49.61 18.23 56.06
C VAL A 8 48.59 18.59 54.96
N ALA A 9 47.33 18.79 55.40
CA ALA A 9 46.20 19.58 54.86
C ALA A 9 45.74 19.51 53.37
N GLY A 10 44.41 19.51 53.18
CA GLY A 10 43.75 19.66 51.87
C GLY A 10 42.42 18.90 51.72
N ALA A 11 41.54 18.94 52.72
CA ALA A 11 40.23 19.61 52.62
C ALA A 11 39.25 19.11 51.52
N VAL A 12 38.21 18.40 51.96
CA VAL A 12 36.83 18.31 51.39
C VAL A 12 36.68 18.23 49.86
N GLY A 13 36.40 17.02 49.37
CA GLY A 13 36.07 16.75 47.96
C GLY A 13 35.02 15.65 47.80
N ALA A 14 33.83 15.83 48.37
CA ALA A 14 32.66 15.08 47.92
C ALA A 14 32.10 15.73 46.65
N TRP A 15 31.76 14.91 45.65
CA TRP A 15 30.92 15.13 44.45
C TRP A 15 31.54 14.67 43.12
N VAL A 16 30.64 14.22 42.24
CA VAL A 16 30.83 13.85 40.82
C VAL A 16 31.56 12.53 40.53
N TRP A 17 30.77 11.46 40.47
CA TRP A 17 31.05 10.29 39.64
C TRP A 17 31.19 10.76 38.17
N ARG A 18 32.40 10.74 37.62
CA ARG A 18 32.65 11.18 36.24
C ARG A 18 32.23 10.07 35.28
N ARG A 19 31.19 10.31 34.47
CA ARG A 19 30.85 9.45 33.33
C ARG A 19 32.08 9.32 32.42
N SER A 20 32.55 8.10 32.19
CA SER A 20 33.44 7.83 31.06
C SER A 20 32.62 7.99 29.78
N SER A 21 33.00 8.94 28.94
CA SER A 21 32.45 9.08 27.59
C SER A 21 32.79 7.83 26.77
N GLY A 22 31.80 6.97 26.52
CA GLY A 22 31.95 5.89 25.54
C GLY A 22 32.21 6.48 24.17
N GLN A 23 33.23 5.95 23.47
CA GLN A 23 33.29 6.10 22.03
C GLN A 23 32.39 5.02 21.43
N ASP A 24 31.29 5.42 20.82
CA ASP A 24 30.38 4.49 20.15
C ASP A 24 31.11 3.78 18.99
N ALA A 25 30.85 2.48 18.83
CA ALA A 25 31.51 1.67 17.81
C ALA A 25 31.19 2.18 16.39
N GLU A 26 32.17 2.15 15.49
CA GLU A 26 32.03 2.74 14.14
C GLU A 26 30.88 2.15 13.30
N CYS A 27 30.35 0.97 13.64
CA CYS A 27 29.17 0.40 13.01
C CYS A 27 27.89 1.27 13.19
N TYR A 28 27.82 2.13 14.21
CA TYR A 28 26.68 3.04 14.43
C TYR A 28 26.74 4.33 13.59
N ARG A 29 27.86 4.61 12.92
CA ARG A 29 28.04 5.82 12.09
C ARG A 29 27.09 5.86 10.89
N GLY A 30 26.72 4.69 10.36
CA GLY A 30 25.71 4.54 9.30
C GLY A 30 24.29 4.88 9.76
N ILE A 31 23.96 4.63 11.04
CA ILE A 31 22.66 4.96 11.63
C ILE A 31 22.57 6.47 11.93
N HIS A 32 23.66 7.08 12.42
CA HIS A 32 23.70 8.53 12.64
C HIS A 32 23.55 9.35 11.36
N ASN A 33 24.14 8.93 10.24
CA ASN A 33 23.97 9.63 8.95
C ASN A 33 22.53 9.56 8.39
N ALA A 34 21.73 8.55 8.78
CA ALA A 34 20.32 8.48 8.40
C ALA A 34 19.43 9.49 9.15
N LEU A 35 19.92 10.09 10.24
CA LEU A 35 19.18 11.03 11.08
C LEU A 35 19.48 12.51 10.79
N THR A 36 20.40 12.82 9.87
CA THR A 36 20.86 14.19 9.59
C THR A 36 20.68 14.63 8.14
N PHE A 37 19.64 14.15 7.45
CA PHE A 37 19.15 14.79 6.24
C PHE A 37 18.25 15.97 6.60
N HIS A 38 18.62 17.17 6.17
CA HIS A 38 17.84 18.39 6.37
C HIS A 38 17.53 19.02 5.01
N ASN A 39 16.29 18.87 4.56
CA ASN A 39 15.80 19.39 3.27
C ASN A 39 14.75 20.49 3.56
N PRO A 40 14.88 21.73 3.03
CA PRO A 40 14.01 22.84 3.42
C PRO A 40 12.52 22.57 3.17
N LYS A 41 11.71 22.86 4.19
CA LYS A 41 10.26 22.57 4.24
C LYS A 41 9.50 23.17 3.05
N ARG A 42 8.64 22.36 2.43
CA ARG A 42 7.41 22.83 1.78
C ARG A 42 6.25 22.51 2.71
N LYS A 43 5.56 23.53 3.21
CA LYS A 43 4.32 23.34 3.95
C LYS A 43 3.25 22.70 3.04
N ASP A 44 2.35 21.96 3.67
CA ASP A 44 1.05 21.48 3.17
C ASP A 44 1.02 20.22 2.27
N ARG A 45 2.15 19.63 1.84
CA ARG A 45 2.15 18.33 1.13
C ARG A 45 3.38 17.46 1.42
N VAL A 46 3.13 16.28 1.99
CA VAL A 46 4.12 15.21 2.29
C VAL A 46 4.85 14.72 1.04
N PHE A 47 4.15 14.66 -0.10
CA PHE A 47 4.69 14.23 -1.38
C PHE A 47 4.52 15.30 -2.46
N SER A 48 5.64 15.68 -3.08
CA SER A 48 5.69 16.59 -4.22
C SER A 48 5.13 15.98 -5.51
N GLN A 49 4.82 16.82 -6.49
CA GLN A 49 4.52 16.40 -7.86
C GLN A 49 5.79 16.25 -8.72
N ARG A 50 6.93 16.71 -8.21
CA ARG A 50 8.26 16.45 -8.76
C ARG A 50 8.80 15.16 -8.15
N TYR A 51 9.70 14.49 -8.88
CA TYR A 51 10.40 13.32 -8.36
C TYR A 51 11.41 13.75 -7.30
N GLU A 52 11.29 13.19 -6.10
CA GLU A 52 12.16 13.40 -4.95
C GLU A 52 12.69 12.03 -4.46
N PRO A 53 13.95 11.93 -3.99
CA PRO A 53 14.52 10.68 -3.50
C PRO A 53 14.03 10.37 -2.09
N TYR A 54 13.57 9.13 -1.87
CA TYR A 54 13.25 8.62 -0.53
C TYR A 54 14.15 7.41 -0.26
N GLN A 55 14.71 7.34 0.96
CA GLN A 55 15.65 6.30 1.37
C GLN A 55 14.89 5.05 1.83
N LEU A 56 15.34 3.87 1.40
CA LEU A 56 14.85 2.58 1.87
C LEU A 56 15.40 2.33 3.28
N GLY A 57 14.53 2.35 4.28
CA GLY A 57 14.87 2.12 5.69
C GLY A 57 14.76 0.66 6.12
N GLU A 58 13.84 -0.11 5.54
CA GLU A 58 13.59 -1.51 5.94
C GLU A 58 13.01 -2.33 4.78
N ILE A 59 13.35 -3.62 4.73
CA ILE A 59 12.75 -4.61 3.84
C ILE A 59 12.25 -5.77 4.72
N ILE A 60 10.95 -6.05 4.68
CA ILE A 60 10.33 -7.15 5.43
C ILE A 60 9.79 -8.19 4.42
N PRO A 61 10.43 -9.36 4.28
CA PRO A 61 9.88 -10.46 3.47
C PRO A 61 8.53 -10.95 4.01
N ILE A 62 7.53 -11.13 3.14
CA ILE A 62 6.20 -11.64 3.52
C ILE A 62 5.98 -13.04 2.94
N THR A 63 6.30 -13.23 1.66
CA THR A 63 6.31 -14.53 0.97
C THR A 63 7.61 -14.68 0.17
N ALA A 64 7.80 -15.82 -0.50
CA ALA A 64 8.92 -16.02 -1.42
C ALA A 64 8.95 -15.01 -2.60
N ASP A 65 7.83 -14.34 -2.90
CA ASP A 65 7.68 -13.41 -4.01
C ASP A 65 7.03 -12.06 -3.63
N VAL A 66 6.81 -11.77 -2.34
CA VAL A 66 6.23 -10.52 -1.84
C VAL A 66 7.03 -10.02 -0.64
N ALA A 67 7.37 -8.73 -0.65
CA ALA A 67 7.99 -8.04 0.48
C ALA A 67 7.34 -6.67 0.70
N LEU A 68 7.44 -6.18 1.94
CA LEU A 68 7.18 -4.79 2.30
C LEU A 68 8.49 -4.01 2.22
N PHE A 69 8.46 -2.87 1.54
CA PHE A 69 9.56 -1.92 1.42
C PHE A 69 9.17 -0.63 2.15
N ARG A 70 9.91 -0.29 3.21
CA ARG A 70 9.67 0.90 4.03
C ARG A 70 10.60 2.03 3.59
N PHE A 71 10.02 3.08 3.06
CA PHE A 71 10.75 4.28 2.67
C PHE A 71 10.59 5.38 3.73
N LEU A 72 11.70 6.00 4.12
CA LEU A 72 11.72 7.08 5.11
C LEU A 72 11.29 8.40 4.47
N LEU A 73 10.47 9.17 5.18
CA LEU A 73 10.15 10.55 4.84
C LEU A 73 11.36 11.46 5.12
N HIS A 74 11.36 12.66 4.54
CA HIS A 74 12.49 13.59 4.66
C HIS A 74 12.75 14.08 6.09
N ASN A 75 11.73 14.09 6.95
CA ASN A 75 11.86 14.34 8.38
C ASN A 75 11.14 13.22 9.16
N SER A 76 11.67 12.81 10.32
CA SER A 76 11.03 11.82 11.21
C SER A 76 9.65 12.28 11.71
N GLU A 77 9.49 13.60 11.88
CA GLU A 77 8.27 14.23 12.38
C GLU A 77 7.23 14.52 11.28
N ASP A 78 7.56 14.27 10.00
CA ASP A 78 6.56 14.37 8.93
C ASP A 78 5.63 13.16 9.01
N GLU A 79 4.32 13.39 9.01
CA GLU A 79 3.33 12.32 8.95
C GLU A 79 3.09 11.87 7.51
N PHE A 80 2.98 10.57 7.26
CA PHE A 80 2.40 10.05 6.04
C PHE A 80 0.94 10.48 5.94
N ASN A 81 0.60 11.19 4.86
CA ASN A 81 -0.77 11.59 4.56
C ASN A 81 -1.02 11.56 3.05
N LEU A 82 -1.91 10.67 2.63
CA LEU A 82 -2.46 10.62 1.28
C LEU A 82 -3.99 10.53 1.34
N ARG A 83 -4.66 11.27 0.43
CA ARG A 83 -6.09 11.11 0.20
C ARG A 83 -6.35 9.69 -0.31
N PRO A 84 -7.39 8.96 0.12
CA PRO A 84 -7.61 7.60 -0.33
C PRO A 84 -7.75 7.51 -1.86
N CYS A 85 -7.32 6.38 -2.42
CA CYS A 85 -7.11 6.13 -3.85
C CYS A 85 -5.90 6.86 -4.48
N SER A 86 -5.09 7.59 -3.70
CA SER A 86 -3.87 8.22 -4.22
C SER A 86 -2.75 7.20 -4.40
N THR A 87 -1.99 7.37 -5.49
CA THR A 87 -0.80 6.57 -5.78
C THR A 87 0.45 7.45 -5.80
N LEU A 88 1.57 6.86 -5.41
CA LEU A 88 2.90 7.39 -5.72
C LEU A 88 3.37 6.77 -7.04
N GLN A 89 4.00 7.57 -7.89
CA GLN A 89 4.76 7.03 -9.02
C GLN A 89 6.22 6.90 -8.58
N ALA A 90 6.73 5.67 -8.57
CA ALA A 90 8.14 5.36 -8.40
C ALA A 90 8.88 5.53 -9.73
N CYS A 91 10.12 6.01 -9.70
CA CYS A 91 11.00 6.09 -10.86
C CYS A 91 12.43 5.67 -10.50
N TYR A 92 12.96 4.70 -11.26
CA TYR A 92 14.35 4.30 -11.23
C TYR A 92 15.00 4.64 -12.58
N LYS A 93 16.20 5.22 -12.54
CA LYS A 93 16.98 5.59 -13.73
C LYS A 93 18.26 4.75 -13.77
N TYR A 94 18.50 4.09 -14.90
CA TYR A 94 19.72 3.30 -15.16
C TYR A 94 20.55 3.86 -16.32
N GLY A 95 20.23 5.07 -16.77
CA GLY A 95 20.92 5.78 -17.83
C GLY A 95 20.38 7.19 -18.02
N VAL A 96 20.81 7.84 -19.10
CA VAL A 96 20.52 9.26 -19.37
C VAL A 96 19.39 9.46 -20.39
N GLN A 97 19.05 8.44 -21.19
CA GLN A 97 18.00 8.57 -22.20
C GLN A 97 16.61 8.37 -21.55
N PRO A 98 15.52 8.90 -22.13
CA PRO A 98 14.16 8.69 -21.61
C PRO A 98 13.77 7.21 -21.51
N LYS A 99 14.32 6.37 -22.40
CA LYS A 99 14.13 4.91 -22.37
C LYS A 99 14.83 4.25 -21.18
N ASP A 100 15.83 4.88 -20.56
CA ASP A 100 16.63 4.31 -19.47
C ASP A 100 15.99 4.58 -18.08
N GLN A 101 14.66 4.74 -18.06
CA GLN A 101 13.89 5.12 -16.87
C GLN A 101 12.69 4.20 -16.73
N CYS A 102 12.61 3.46 -15.62
CA CYS A 102 11.44 2.66 -15.28
C CYS A 102 10.49 3.46 -14.38
N GLN A 103 9.22 3.60 -14.76
CA GLN A 103 8.19 4.29 -13.97
C GLN A 103 7.00 3.38 -13.68
N ARG A 104 6.58 3.27 -12.41
CA ARG A 104 5.43 2.46 -11.97
C ARG A 104 4.66 3.11 -10.84
N PHE A 105 3.34 2.89 -10.80
CA PHE A 105 2.50 3.35 -9.69
C PHE A 105 2.46 2.30 -8.57
N TYR A 106 2.55 2.79 -7.33
CA TYR A 106 2.32 2.02 -6.11
C TYR A 106 1.37 2.78 -5.20
N THR A 107 0.43 2.06 -4.58
CA THR A 107 -0.38 2.59 -3.48
C THR A 107 0.30 2.22 -2.16
N PRO A 108 0.74 3.19 -1.34
CA PRO A 108 1.28 2.87 -0.02
C PRO A 108 0.22 2.26 0.89
N VAL A 109 0.65 1.31 1.73
CA VAL A 109 -0.18 0.57 2.70
C VAL A 109 -0.03 1.10 4.13
N THR A 110 0.62 2.23 4.31
CA THR A 110 0.71 2.95 5.59
C THR A 110 -0.63 3.60 5.94
N ALA A 111 -0.94 3.74 7.23
CA ALA A 111 -2.11 4.49 7.69
C ALA A 111 -1.78 5.98 7.69
N ASN A 112 -2.74 6.85 7.38
CA ASN A 112 -2.55 8.29 7.54
C ASN A 112 -2.17 8.62 8.99
N HIS A 113 -1.40 9.70 9.19
CA HIS A 113 -0.85 10.13 10.48
C HIS A 113 0.25 9.22 11.07
N THR A 114 0.79 8.29 10.28
CA THR A 114 1.99 7.53 10.69
C THR A 114 3.24 8.41 10.51
N PRO A 115 4.04 8.67 11.56
CA PRO A 115 5.23 9.52 11.43
C PRO A 115 6.40 8.81 10.72
N GLY A 116 7.16 9.58 9.94
CA GLY A 116 8.52 9.26 9.50
C GLY A 116 8.68 8.29 8.33
N TYR A 117 7.66 7.55 7.90
CA TYR A 117 7.81 6.56 6.83
C TYR A 117 6.55 6.27 6.00
N PHE A 118 6.72 5.60 4.86
CA PHE A 118 5.66 4.94 4.11
C PHE A 118 6.07 3.56 3.59
N ASP A 119 5.12 2.63 3.59
CA ASP A 119 5.33 1.21 3.29
C ASP A 119 4.67 0.84 1.95
N LEU A 120 5.40 0.12 1.11
CA LEU A 120 4.91 -0.46 -0.14
C LEU A 120 4.96 -1.99 -0.07
N ILE A 121 3.81 -2.66 -0.23
CA ILE A 121 3.79 -4.12 -0.42
C ILE A 121 3.92 -4.42 -1.92
N VAL A 122 5.01 -5.08 -2.30
CA VAL A 122 5.37 -5.29 -3.70
C VAL A 122 5.57 -6.78 -3.99
N LYS A 123 4.82 -7.28 -4.97
CA LYS A 123 5.01 -8.62 -5.53
C LYS A 123 6.05 -8.58 -6.66
N ARG A 124 7.05 -9.45 -6.59
CA ARG A 124 8.06 -9.64 -7.63
C ARG A 124 7.41 -10.25 -8.88
N LYS A 125 7.56 -9.58 -10.02
CA LYS A 125 7.21 -10.15 -11.33
C LYS A 125 8.46 -10.72 -12.00
N LYS A 126 8.35 -11.93 -12.55
CA LYS A 126 9.29 -12.44 -13.55
C LYS A 126 9.36 -11.40 -14.68
N ASP A 127 10.57 -11.00 -15.06
CA ASP A 127 10.83 -9.99 -16.10
C ASP A 127 10.27 -8.57 -15.82
N GLY A 128 9.86 -8.28 -14.58
CA GLY A 128 9.38 -6.96 -14.16
C GLY A 128 10.51 -6.04 -13.71
N LEU A 129 10.81 -5.00 -14.50
CA LEU A 129 11.94 -4.07 -14.28
C LEU A 129 11.95 -3.44 -12.87
N MET A 130 10.93 -2.64 -12.53
CA MET A 130 10.85 -1.97 -11.22
C MET A 130 10.84 -2.97 -10.06
N THR A 131 10.14 -4.10 -10.20
CA THR A 131 10.05 -5.09 -9.11
C THR A 131 11.37 -5.82 -8.89
N ASN A 132 12.13 -6.10 -9.95
CA ASN A 132 13.46 -6.68 -9.80
C ASN A 132 14.48 -5.65 -9.28
N HIS A 133 14.33 -4.37 -9.62
CA HIS A 133 15.12 -3.29 -9.02
C HIS A 133 14.89 -3.21 -7.51
N LEU A 134 13.62 -3.08 -7.05
CA LEU A 134 13.27 -3.05 -5.63
C LEU A 134 13.82 -4.26 -4.85
N PHE A 135 13.64 -5.48 -5.36
CA PHE A 135 14.17 -6.70 -4.75
C PHE A 135 15.71 -6.84 -4.81
N GLY A 136 16.40 -5.91 -5.48
CA GLY A 136 17.87 -5.80 -5.50
C GLY A 136 18.41 -4.56 -4.78
N MET A 137 17.54 -3.74 -4.18
CA MET A 137 17.94 -2.62 -3.32
C MET A 137 18.36 -3.11 -1.94
N HIS A 138 19.27 -2.37 -1.31
CA HIS A 138 19.71 -2.55 0.07
C HIS A 138 19.16 -1.42 0.95
N VAL A 139 19.08 -1.64 2.26
CA VAL A 139 18.77 -0.56 3.22
C VAL A 139 19.84 0.54 3.09
N GLY A 140 19.40 1.78 2.92
CA GLY A 140 20.24 2.92 2.58
C GLY A 140 20.13 3.38 1.12
N ASP A 141 19.72 2.51 0.19
CA ASP A 141 19.51 2.91 -1.21
C ASP A 141 18.32 3.87 -1.35
N THR A 142 18.29 4.68 -2.41
CA THR A 142 17.22 5.65 -2.67
C THR A 142 16.43 5.32 -3.93
N LEU A 143 15.12 5.56 -3.90
CA LEU A 143 14.25 5.49 -5.07
C LEU A 143 13.48 6.80 -5.22
N LEU A 144 13.25 7.25 -6.45
CA LEU A 144 12.54 8.50 -6.70
C LEU A 144 11.03 8.28 -6.63
N PHE A 145 10.30 9.12 -5.90
CA PHE A 145 8.85 9.11 -5.85
C PHE A 145 8.25 10.48 -6.16
N ARG A 146 7.03 10.48 -6.68
CA ARG A 146 6.16 11.67 -6.77
C ARG A 146 4.70 11.30 -6.53
N SER A 147 3.91 12.22 -6.00
CA SER A 147 2.45 12.10 -6.00
C SER A 147 1.85 12.45 -7.37
N VAL A 148 0.78 11.73 -7.73
CA VAL A 148 0.02 11.93 -8.97
C VAL A 148 -1.47 12.01 -8.64
N ALA A 149 -2.14 13.03 -9.19
CA ALA A 149 -3.52 13.39 -8.84
C ALA A 149 -4.50 13.05 -9.98
N PHE A 150 -4.51 11.79 -10.42
CA PHE A 150 -5.23 11.35 -11.63
C PHE A 150 -6.32 10.30 -11.38
N LYS A 151 -6.41 9.71 -10.18
CA LYS A 151 -7.36 8.63 -9.87
C LYS A 151 -8.67 9.14 -9.27
N ILE A 152 -9.68 8.27 -9.20
CA ILE A 152 -10.94 8.55 -8.52
C ILE A 152 -10.70 9.03 -7.10
N GLN A 153 -11.30 10.15 -6.70
CA GLN A 153 -11.22 10.62 -5.32
C GLN A 153 -12.34 9.96 -4.50
N TYR A 154 -11.98 9.16 -3.49
CA TYR A 154 -12.93 8.79 -2.44
C TYR A 154 -13.33 10.05 -1.65
N ARG A 155 -14.60 10.12 -1.26
CA ARG A 155 -15.11 11.10 -0.31
C ARG A 155 -16.11 10.39 0.59
N PRO A 156 -16.10 10.62 1.92
CA PRO A 156 -17.11 10.11 2.83
C PRO A 156 -18.53 10.33 2.31
N ASN A 157 -19.41 9.36 2.58
CA ASN A 157 -20.83 9.39 2.19
C ASN A 157 -21.15 9.61 0.69
N ARG A 158 -20.16 9.66 -0.21
CA ARG A 158 -20.37 9.81 -1.67
C ARG A 158 -21.15 8.64 -2.28
N TRP A 159 -20.94 7.46 -1.73
CA TRP A 159 -21.65 6.23 -2.08
C TRP A 159 -22.22 5.62 -0.81
N LYS A 160 -23.43 5.06 -0.91
CA LYS A 160 -24.00 4.25 0.17
C LYS A 160 -23.29 2.91 0.31
N HIS A 161 -22.84 2.33 -0.80
CA HIS A 161 -22.12 1.05 -0.81
C HIS A 161 -21.01 1.04 -1.87
N VAL A 162 -19.78 0.77 -1.43
CA VAL A 162 -18.62 0.50 -2.29
C VAL A 162 -18.35 -1.01 -2.30
N GLY A 163 -18.52 -1.63 -3.46
CA GLY A 163 -18.01 -2.98 -3.74
C GLY A 163 -16.56 -2.90 -4.20
N MET A 164 -15.74 -3.86 -3.79
CA MET A 164 -14.32 -3.96 -4.15
C MET A 164 -14.01 -5.39 -4.57
N ILE A 165 -13.39 -5.57 -5.73
CA ILE A 165 -12.93 -6.87 -6.25
C ILE A 165 -11.42 -6.76 -6.49
N GLY A 166 -10.64 -7.52 -5.72
CA GLY A 166 -9.18 -7.40 -5.68
C GLY A 166 -8.45 -8.69 -6.01
N GLY A 167 -7.38 -8.62 -6.79
CA GLY A 167 -6.50 -9.77 -7.07
C GLY A 167 -5.08 -9.55 -6.57
N GLY A 168 -4.56 -10.43 -5.71
CA GLY A 168 -3.18 -10.33 -5.19
C GLY A 168 -2.89 -8.95 -4.58
N THR A 169 -1.85 -8.24 -5.03
CA THR A 169 -1.55 -6.87 -4.53
C THR A 169 -2.57 -5.79 -4.92
N GLY A 170 -3.65 -6.15 -5.63
CA GLY A 170 -4.78 -5.26 -5.94
C GLY A 170 -5.57 -4.78 -4.73
N PHE A 171 -5.35 -5.33 -3.53
CA PHE A 171 -5.97 -4.82 -2.29
C PHE A 171 -5.46 -3.43 -1.88
N THR A 172 -4.29 -3.00 -2.36
CA THR A 172 -3.60 -1.79 -1.84
C THR A 172 -4.41 -0.48 -1.98
N PRO A 173 -5.09 -0.15 -3.10
CA PRO A 173 -6.06 0.96 -3.13
C PRO A 173 -7.23 0.79 -2.16
N PHE A 174 -7.74 -0.43 -1.99
CA PHE A 174 -8.88 -0.73 -1.14
C PHE A 174 -8.55 -0.56 0.34
N LEU A 175 -7.33 -0.91 0.78
CA LEU A 175 -6.89 -0.73 2.16
C LEU A 175 -6.90 0.76 2.59
N GLN A 176 -6.56 1.68 1.67
CA GLN A 176 -6.68 3.12 1.95
C GLN A 176 -8.15 3.54 2.14
N ILE A 177 -9.05 3.06 1.28
CA ILE A 177 -10.49 3.35 1.37
C ILE A 177 -11.07 2.78 2.68
N ILE A 178 -10.80 1.49 2.95
CA ILE A 178 -11.32 0.77 4.12
C ILE A 178 -10.86 1.44 5.41
N ARG A 179 -9.57 1.81 5.54
CA ARG A 179 -9.09 2.50 6.75
C ARG A 179 -9.71 3.89 6.91
N HIS A 180 -9.73 4.69 5.85
CA HIS A 180 -10.31 6.03 5.92
C HIS A 180 -11.80 5.97 6.29
N ALA A 181 -12.58 5.14 5.59
CA ALA A 181 -14.01 5.02 5.78
C ALA A 181 -14.44 4.33 7.09
N LEU A 182 -13.57 3.54 7.74
CA LEU A 182 -13.90 2.83 8.99
C LEU A 182 -13.25 3.43 10.24
N THR A 183 -12.05 3.99 10.12
CA THR A 183 -11.20 4.34 11.29
C THR A 183 -10.82 5.82 11.38
N GLU A 184 -10.89 6.61 10.30
CA GLU A 184 -10.52 8.03 10.33
C GLU A 184 -11.76 8.91 10.60
N PRO A 185 -11.67 9.94 11.46
CA PRO A 185 -12.76 10.86 11.72
C PRO A 185 -12.95 11.85 10.56
N VAL A 186 -14.20 12.12 10.15
CA VAL A 186 -14.47 13.07 9.06
C VAL A 186 -14.69 14.48 9.63
N ASN A 187 -13.59 15.23 9.76
CA ASN A 187 -13.57 16.67 10.05
C ASN A 187 -14.45 17.13 11.25
N GLY A 188 -14.61 16.29 12.27
CA GLY A 188 -15.28 16.63 13.54
C GLY A 188 -16.81 16.64 13.53
N GLU A 189 -17.46 16.86 12.38
CA GLU A 189 -18.92 16.98 12.27
C GLU A 189 -19.60 15.88 11.44
N GLU A 190 -18.87 15.21 10.55
CA GLU A 190 -19.42 14.19 9.68
C GLU A 190 -18.96 12.78 10.13
N VAL A 191 -19.83 11.79 9.89
CA VAL A 191 -19.52 10.37 10.09
C VAL A 191 -19.66 9.70 8.74
N ASP A 192 -18.61 9.03 8.27
CA ASP A 192 -18.72 8.19 7.08
C ASP A 192 -19.62 6.98 7.40
N ARG A 193 -20.70 6.82 6.63
CA ARG A 193 -21.68 5.73 6.76
C ARG A 193 -21.62 4.76 5.59
N THR A 194 -20.66 4.93 4.68
CA THR A 194 -20.47 4.08 3.50
C THR A 194 -20.31 2.62 3.92
N LYS A 195 -21.12 1.74 3.33
CA LYS A 195 -20.94 0.28 3.43
C LYS A 195 -19.85 -0.17 2.46
N LEU A 196 -19.10 -1.18 2.85
CA LEU A 196 -17.95 -1.71 2.13
C LEU A 196 -18.12 -3.22 1.99
N SER A 197 -17.98 -3.72 0.77
CA SER A 197 -17.81 -5.15 0.50
C SER A 197 -16.48 -5.38 -0.21
N PHE A 198 -15.69 -6.35 0.23
CA PHE A 198 -14.43 -6.70 -0.45
C PHE A 198 -14.37 -8.19 -0.77
N LEU A 199 -14.33 -8.52 -2.07
CA LEU A 199 -14.02 -9.85 -2.59
C LEU A 199 -12.53 -9.93 -2.95
N PHE A 200 -11.76 -10.66 -2.16
CA PHE A 200 -10.32 -10.80 -2.33
C PHE A 200 -9.95 -12.15 -2.95
N CYS A 201 -9.47 -12.08 -4.19
CA CYS A 201 -9.13 -13.20 -5.06
C CYS A 201 -7.63 -13.51 -4.98
N ASN A 202 -7.28 -14.74 -4.62
CA ASN A 202 -5.89 -15.18 -4.47
C ASN A 202 -5.67 -16.58 -5.05
N ARG A 203 -4.41 -17.00 -5.24
CA ARG A 203 -4.14 -18.33 -5.80
C ARG A 203 -4.35 -19.46 -4.79
N THR A 204 -3.95 -19.22 -3.55
CA THR A 204 -4.11 -20.13 -2.39
C THR A 204 -4.25 -19.30 -1.11
N GLU A 205 -4.59 -19.93 0.01
CA GLU A 205 -4.69 -19.31 1.35
C GLU A 205 -3.41 -18.54 1.72
N ARG A 206 -2.24 -19.13 1.41
CA ARG A 206 -0.92 -18.52 1.70
C ARG A 206 -0.63 -17.23 0.94
N HIS A 207 -1.42 -16.91 -0.08
CA HIS A 207 -1.30 -15.68 -0.86
C HIS A 207 -2.21 -14.55 -0.35
N ILE A 208 -3.04 -14.80 0.68
CA ILE A 208 -3.94 -13.80 1.27
C ILE A 208 -3.14 -12.83 2.15
N LEU A 209 -2.62 -11.80 1.50
CA LEU A 209 -1.84 -10.74 2.17
C LEU A 209 -2.73 -9.92 3.11
N LEU A 210 -2.30 -9.72 4.35
CA LEU A 210 -3.02 -8.97 5.38
C LEU A 210 -4.41 -9.52 5.76
N GLY A 211 -4.72 -10.80 5.49
CA GLY A 211 -6.03 -11.42 5.80
C GLY A 211 -6.54 -11.10 7.21
N GLY A 212 -5.73 -11.37 8.24
CA GLY A 212 -6.09 -11.08 9.63
C GLY A 212 -6.36 -9.61 9.96
N VAL A 213 -5.86 -8.65 9.16
CA VAL A 213 -6.21 -7.22 9.29
C VAL A 213 -7.60 -6.96 8.73
N PHE A 214 -7.95 -7.58 7.59
CA PHE A 214 -9.30 -7.48 7.02
C PHE A 214 -10.34 -8.19 7.88
N ASP A 215 -10.02 -9.39 8.40
CA ASP A 215 -10.89 -10.14 9.30
C ASP A 215 -11.15 -9.39 10.62
N ASP A 216 -10.13 -8.70 11.14
CA ASP A 216 -10.27 -7.84 12.31
C ASP A 216 -11.15 -6.61 12.05
N LEU A 217 -10.98 -5.95 10.91
CA LEU A 217 -11.84 -4.84 10.51
C LEU A 217 -13.29 -5.30 10.29
N ALA A 218 -13.52 -6.46 9.67
CA ALA A 218 -14.86 -7.00 9.47
C ALA A 218 -15.55 -7.32 10.81
N ARG A 219 -14.80 -7.88 11.77
CA ARG A 219 -15.30 -8.17 13.13
C ARG A 219 -15.60 -6.90 13.94
N ARG A 220 -14.81 -5.83 13.76
CA ARG A 220 -15.01 -4.55 14.46
C ARG A 220 -16.10 -3.67 13.84
N TYR A 221 -16.39 -3.82 12.56
CA TYR A 221 -17.35 -3.00 11.82
C TYR A 221 -18.38 -3.82 11.03
N PRO A 222 -19.06 -4.82 11.62
CA PRO A 222 -19.87 -5.80 10.89
C PRO A 222 -21.03 -5.17 10.08
N ASP A 223 -21.62 -4.07 10.56
CA ASP A 223 -22.69 -3.34 9.85
C ASP A 223 -22.20 -2.54 8.64
N ARG A 224 -20.89 -2.28 8.55
CA ARG A 224 -20.26 -1.43 7.53
C ARG A 224 -19.25 -2.14 6.64
N PHE A 225 -18.64 -3.25 7.05
CA PHE A 225 -17.62 -3.93 6.25
C PHE A 225 -17.82 -5.45 6.22
N ARG A 226 -18.04 -5.98 5.01
CA ARG A 226 -18.12 -7.41 4.75
C ARG A 226 -16.92 -7.87 3.93
N MET A 227 -16.24 -8.89 4.44
CA MET A 227 -15.08 -9.50 3.82
C MET A 227 -15.46 -10.83 3.16
N PHE A 228 -15.01 -11.05 1.94
CA PHE A 228 -15.21 -12.27 1.15
C PHE A 228 -13.89 -12.71 0.53
N TYR A 229 -13.66 -14.02 0.48
CA TYR A 229 -12.43 -14.59 -0.10
C TYR A 229 -12.77 -15.54 -1.23
N THR A 230 -11.94 -15.57 -2.28
CA THR A 230 -11.92 -16.70 -3.21
C THR A 230 -10.49 -17.13 -3.51
N ILE A 231 -10.26 -18.44 -3.60
CA ILE A 231 -8.96 -18.99 -3.99
C ILE A 231 -9.07 -19.99 -5.14
N ASP A 232 -8.10 -19.95 -6.05
CA ASP A 232 -8.02 -20.89 -7.18
C ASP A 232 -7.79 -22.34 -6.70
N LEU A 233 -6.94 -22.51 -5.69
CA LEU A 233 -6.45 -23.79 -5.19
C LEU A 233 -6.40 -23.78 -3.65
N ALA A 234 -7.29 -24.55 -3.02
CA ALA A 234 -7.25 -24.82 -1.59
C ALA A 234 -6.38 -26.05 -1.28
N VAL A 235 -5.76 -26.07 -0.09
CA VAL A 235 -5.11 -27.26 0.49
C VAL A 235 -6.15 -28.29 0.92
N ASP A 236 -7.23 -27.81 1.54
CA ASP A 236 -8.39 -28.58 1.97
C ASP A 236 -9.62 -27.83 1.45
N LYS A 237 -10.30 -28.40 0.45
CA LYS A 237 -11.41 -27.72 -0.25
C LYS A 237 -12.64 -27.62 0.62
N ASP A 238 -12.95 -28.68 1.35
CA ASP A 238 -14.20 -28.79 2.12
C ASP A 238 -14.13 -27.84 3.31
N LYS A 239 -13.01 -27.89 4.07
CA LYS A 239 -12.73 -26.94 5.16
C LYS A 239 -12.62 -25.48 4.70
N TRP A 240 -12.22 -25.24 3.45
CA TRP A 240 -12.21 -23.88 2.89
C TRP A 240 -13.62 -23.35 2.63
N VAL A 241 -14.50 -24.14 2.00
CA VAL A 241 -15.87 -23.70 1.64
C VAL A 241 -16.88 -23.80 2.79
N GLU A 242 -16.57 -24.52 3.87
CA GLU A 242 -17.32 -24.50 5.13
C GLU A 242 -17.31 -23.12 5.82
N GLN A 243 -16.31 -22.27 5.54
CA GLN A 243 -16.19 -20.95 6.13
C GLN A 243 -17.15 -19.95 5.48
N GLU A 244 -17.83 -19.13 6.28
CA GLU A 244 -18.73 -18.10 5.76
C GLU A 244 -17.97 -17.12 4.85
N ASN A 245 -18.61 -16.69 3.76
CA ASN A 245 -18.06 -15.74 2.79
C ASN A 245 -16.77 -16.22 2.07
N HIS A 246 -16.45 -17.52 2.13
CA HIS A 246 -15.37 -18.15 1.38
C HIS A 246 -15.91 -18.86 0.13
N PHE A 247 -15.21 -18.68 -1.00
CA PHE A 247 -15.54 -19.27 -2.29
C PHE A 247 -14.33 -19.99 -2.90
N LEU A 248 -14.56 -20.91 -3.84
CA LEU A 248 -13.49 -21.67 -4.50
C LEU A 248 -13.52 -21.41 -6.02
N GLY A 249 -12.35 -21.16 -6.59
CA GLY A 249 -12.14 -20.90 -8.02
C GLY A 249 -12.12 -19.41 -8.39
N TYR A 250 -12.10 -19.16 -9.70
CA TYR A 250 -12.19 -17.81 -10.27
C TYR A 250 -13.55 -17.16 -9.99
N VAL A 251 -13.59 -15.83 -10.02
CA VAL A 251 -14.82 -15.04 -9.81
C VAL A 251 -15.94 -15.50 -10.75
N THR A 252 -17.15 -15.67 -10.21
CA THR A 252 -18.37 -15.99 -10.96
C THR A 252 -19.45 -14.95 -10.74
N THR A 253 -20.53 -14.99 -11.54
CA THR A 253 -21.69 -14.11 -11.33
C THR A 253 -22.40 -14.36 -10.00
N ASP A 254 -22.39 -15.60 -9.47
CA ASP A 254 -22.90 -15.89 -8.11
C ASP A 254 -22.07 -15.21 -7.02
N MET A 255 -20.74 -15.33 -7.08
CA MET A 255 -19.84 -14.67 -6.11
C MET A 255 -20.05 -13.16 -6.10
N ILE A 256 -20.23 -12.53 -7.28
CA ILE A 256 -20.51 -11.10 -7.38
C ILE A 256 -21.88 -10.77 -6.78
N ARG A 257 -22.97 -11.49 -7.13
CA ARG A 257 -24.31 -11.27 -6.56
C ARG A 257 -24.34 -11.39 -5.03
N ARG A 258 -23.52 -12.29 -4.46
CA ARG A 258 -23.47 -12.54 -3.01
C ARG A 258 -22.59 -11.57 -2.23
N SER A 259 -21.65 -10.89 -2.90
CA SER A 259 -20.66 -10.02 -2.25
C SER A 259 -20.82 -8.54 -2.55
N MET A 260 -21.23 -8.16 -3.75
CA MET A 260 -21.26 -6.76 -4.22
C MET A 260 -22.66 -6.13 -4.12
N PRO A 261 -22.77 -4.79 -4.02
CA PRO A 261 -24.06 -4.10 -4.08
C PRO A 261 -24.75 -4.30 -5.44
N GLY A 262 -26.04 -4.64 -5.44
CA GLY A 262 -26.79 -5.03 -6.63
C GLY A 262 -26.83 -3.94 -7.72
N PRO A 263 -26.94 -4.30 -9.02
CA PRO A 263 -27.00 -3.35 -10.14
C PRO A 263 -28.15 -2.32 -9.98
N GLU A 264 -29.25 -2.70 -9.32
CA GLU A 264 -30.39 -1.85 -8.98
C GLU A 264 -30.15 -0.90 -7.79
N GLU A 265 -29.11 -1.11 -6.98
CA GLU A 265 -28.82 -0.26 -5.83
C GLU A 265 -28.35 1.14 -6.27
N LYS A 266 -28.90 2.17 -5.61
CA LYS A 266 -28.62 3.58 -5.89
C LYS A 266 -27.43 4.07 -5.07
N SER A 267 -26.60 4.93 -5.67
CA SER A 267 -25.41 5.51 -5.04
C SER A 267 -24.40 4.41 -4.63
N LYS A 268 -23.96 3.64 -5.62
CA LYS A 268 -22.94 2.59 -5.47
C LYS A 268 -21.73 2.83 -6.37
N ILE A 269 -20.67 2.06 -6.14
CA ILE A 269 -19.55 1.89 -7.08
C ILE A 269 -18.91 0.51 -6.84
N ILE A 270 -18.55 -0.19 -7.92
CA ILE A 270 -17.74 -1.40 -7.92
C ILE A 270 -16.32 -1.02 -8.33
N MET A 271 -15.35 -1.21 -7.45
CA MET A 271 -13.95 -0.91 -7.71
C MET A 271 -13.17 -2.21 -8.00
N LEU A 272 -12.37 -2.22 -9.06
CA LEU A 272 -11.67 -3.41 -9.55
C LEU A 272 -10.17 -3.15 -9.70
N CYS A 273 -9.34 -3.96 -9.04
CA CYS A 273 -7.88 -3.85 -9.11
C CYS A 273 -7.21 -5.23 -9.00
N GLY A 274 -6.25 -5.54 -9.88
CA GLY A 274 -5.57 -6.82 -9.85
C GLY A 274 -4.85 -7.15 -11.16
N PRO A 275 -4.52 -8.42 -11.39
CA PRO A 275 -3.91 -8.88 -12.64
C PRO A 275 -4.84 -8.69 -13.84
N ASP A 276 -4.26 -8.45 -15.01
CA ASP A 276 -4.96 -8.25 -16.28
C ASP A 276 -6.03 -9.33 -16.59
N PRO A 277 -5.81 -10.64 -16.35
CA PRO A 277 -6.85 -11.65 -16.54
C PRO A 277 -8.10 -11.42 -15.67
N LEU A 278 -7.95 -10.90 -14.44
CA LEU A 278 -9.08 -10.57 -13.56
C LEU A 278 -9.89 -9.39 -14.12
N LEU A 279 -9.23 -8.34 -14.60
CA LEU A 279 -9.87 -7.18 -15.22
C LEU A 279 -10.53 -7.52 -16.57
N SER A 280 -9.96 -8.46 -17.31
CA SER A 280 -10.54 -8.99 -18.55
C SER A 280 -11.80 -9.81 -18.26
N HIS A 281 -11.72 -10.72 -17.29
CA HIS A 281 -12.82 -11.63 -16.93
C HIS A 281 -14.01 -10.91 -16.29
N VAL A 282 -13.74 -10.06 -15.29
CA VAL A 282 -14.80 -9.42 -14.48
C VAL A 282 -15.43 -8.21 -15.20
N ALA A 283 -14.63 -7.42 -15.92
CA ALA A 283 -15.07 -6.15 -16.52
C ALA A 283 -14.90 -6.06 -18.06
N GLY A 284 -14.51 -7.15 -18.72
CA GLY A 284 -14.38 -7.20 -20.19
C GLY A 284 -13.26 -6.34 -20.78
N THR A 285 -12.28 -5.94 -19.97
CA THR A 285 -11.22 -5.04 -20.44
C THR A 285 -10.26 -5.79 -21.38
N PRO A 286 -9.97 -5.31 -22.62
CA PRO A 286 -9.07 -5.99 -23.54
C PRO A 286 -7.64 -6.15 -22.98
N MET A 287 -7.10 -7.36 -23.12
CA MET A 287 -5.73 -7.70 -22.72
C MET A 287 -4.68 -6.82 -23.42
N SER A 288 -4.92 -6.36 -24.65
CA SER A 288 -4.04 -5.43 -25.37
C SER A 288 -3.91 -4.08 -24.66
N THR A 289 -5.04 -3.49 -24.23
CA THR A 289 -5.08 -2.25 -23.46
C THR A 289 -4.31 -2.40 -22.15
N MET A 290 -4.56 -3.48 -21.40
CA MET A 290 -3.94 -3.68 -20.08
C MET A 290 -2.46 -4.04 -20.17
N SER A 291 -2.06 -4.87 -21.14
CA SER A 291 -0.64 -5.24 -21.33
C SER A 291 0.25 -4.02 -21.60
N SER A 292 -0.30 -2.97 -22.24
CA SER A 292 0.40 -1.69 -22.43
C SER A 292 0.65 -0.92 -21.11
N MET A 293 -0.15 -1.18 -20.07
CA MET A 293 -0.04 -0.54 -18.75
C MET A 293 0.66 -1.43 -17.71
N SER A 294 0.48 -2.76 -17.79
CA SER A 294 0.94 -3.73 -16.79
C SER A 294 2.27 -4.42 -17.14
N GLY A 295 2.62 -4.43 -18.44
CA GLY A 295 3.73 -5.15 -19.03
C GLY A 295 5.10 -4.51 -18.78
N SER A 296 6.14 -5.03 -19.43
CA SER A 296 7.53 -4.64 -19.17
C SER A 296 7.98 -3.34 -19.86
N LEU A 297 7.07 -2.50 -20.38
CA LEU A 297 7.41 -1.18 -20.92
C LEU A 297 8.06 -0.30 -19.85
N ASN A 298 9.12 0.42 -20.20
CA ASN A 298 9.92 1.15 -19.22
C ASN A 298 9.04 2.23 -18.53
N ILE A 299 8.30 3.00 -19.32
CA ILE A 299 7.33 4.00 -18.83
C ILE A 299 5.91 3.45 -18.99
N GLN A 300 5.17 3.36 -17.87
CA GLN A 300 3.74 3.09 -17.88
C GLN A 300 2.97 4.31 -18.41
N PRO A 301 2.04 4.17 -19.37
CA PRO A 301 1.21 5.28 -19.87
C PRO A 301 0.45 5.97 -18.72
N MET A 302 0.45 7.31 -18.71
CA MET A 302 -0.44 8.06 -17.82
C MET A 302 -1.86 8.14 -18.39
N ALA A 303 -2.48 6.98 -18.63
CA ALA A 303 -3.91 6.90 -18.84
C ALA A 303 -4.60 7.25 -17.52
N THR A 304 -5.36 8.34 -17.50
CA THR A 304 -5.99 8.87 -16.28
C THR A 304 -7.07 7.95 -15.74
N ASP A 305 -7.75 7.21 -16.62
CA ASP A 305 -8.86 6.35 -16.25
C ASP A 305 -9.13 5.27 -17.32
N ILE A 306 -8.98 3.98 -16.97
CA ILE A 306 -9.32 2.87 -17.88
C ILE A 306 -10.83 2.88 -18.20
N ASN A 307 -11.66 3.40 -17.30
CA ASN A 307 -13.12 3.39 -17.45
C ASN A 307 -13.60 4.31 -18.57
N ASN A 308 -12.80 5.32 -18.94
CA ASN A 308 -13.07 6.21 -20.07
C ASN A 308 -12.52 5.69 -21.42
N LEU A 309 -11.74 4.60 -21.41
CA LEU A 309 -11.13 4.03 -22.62
C LEU A 309 -11.89 2.81 -23.17
N VAL A 310 -12.63 2.09 -22.33
CA VAL A 310 -13.22 0.79 -22.68
C VAL A 310 -14.58 0.61 -22.01
N SER A 311 -15.62 0.32 -22.80
CA SER A 311 -16.94 -0.08 -22.29
C SER A 311 -16.88 -1.31 -21.38
N LEU A 312 -17.77 -1.36 -20.39
CA LEU A 312 -17.89 -2.50 -19.48
C LEU A 312 -18.39 -3.74 -20.24
N GLY A 313 -17.65 -4.83 -20.10
CA GLY A 313 -18.04 -6.18 -20.50
C GLY A 313 -17.91 -7.16 -19.33
N GLY A 314 -17.71 -8.44 -19.65
CA GLY A 314 -17.48 -9.48 -18.65
C GLY A 314 -18.67 -9.68 -17.69
N LEU A 315 -18.39 -10.29 -16.54
CA LEU A 315 -19.40 -10.68 -15.55
C LEU A 315 -20.23 -9.51 -15.01
N LEU A 316 -19.61 -8.34 -14.84
CA LEU A 316 -20.34 -7.14 -14.39
C LEU A 316 -21.35 -6.67 -15.44
N LYS A 317 -21.02 -6.76 -16.74
CA LYS A 317 -21.99 -6.41 -17.78
C LYS A 317 -23.12 -7.42 -17.91
N GLU A 318 -22.80 -8.71 -17.78
CA GLU A 318 -23.80 -9.81 -17.74
C GLU A 318 -24.80 -9.62 -16.60
N LEU A 319 -24.32 -9.15 -15.44
CA LEU A 319 -25.14 -8.84 -14.27
C LEU A 319 -25.95 -7.54 -14.37
N GLY A 320 -25.80 -6.75 -15.44
CA GLY A 320 -26.58 -5.54 -15.66
C GLY A 320 -26.01 -4.24 -15.07
N TYR A 321 -24.78 -4.25 -14.56
CA TYR A 321 -24.09 -3.01 -14.17
C TYR A 321 -23.77 -2.15 -15.41
N ASP A 322 -23.62 -0.84 -15.21
CA ASP A 322 -23.22 0.11 -16.25
C ASP A 322 -21.77 0.62 -16.12
N ASN A 323 -21.29 1.39 -17.10
CA ASN A 323 -19.92 1.94 -17.08
C ASN A 323 -19.66 2.89 -15.89
N THR A 324 -20.70 3.57 -15.38
CA THR A 324 -20.62 4.56 -14.31
C THR A 324 -20.65 3.92 -12.92
N ASP A 325 -21.22 2.71 -12.82
CA ASP A 325 -21.14 1.84 -11.64
C ASP A 325 -19.73 1.30 -11.38
N VAL A 326 -18.79 1.32 -12.34
CA VAL A 326 -17.52 0.56 -12.24
C VAL A 326 -16.28 1.45 -12.35
N TYR A 327 -15.33 1.28 -11.42
CA TYR A 327 -14.01 1.90 -11.46
C TYR A 327 -12.85 0.88 -11.45
N ARG A 328 -12.22 0.69 -12.62
CA ARG A 328 -10.94 -0.02 -12.81
C ARG A 328 -9.74 0.86 -12.45
N PHE A 329 -8.83 0.35 -11.62
CA PHE A 329 -7.66 1.05 -11.03
C PHE A 329 -6.37 1.01 -11.85
#